data_AF-A0A3B3R6Z8-F1
#
_entry.id   AF-A0A3B3R6Z8-F1
#
_cell.length_a   1.000
_cell.length_b   1.000
_cell.length_c   1.000
_cell.angle_alpha   90.00
_cell.angle_beta   90.00
_cell.angle_gamma   90.00
#
_symmetry.space_group_name_H-M   'P 1'
#
loop_
_entity.id
_entity.type
_entity.pdbx_description
1 polymer ?
#
loop_
_entity_poly.entity_id
_entity_poly.type
_entity_poly.pdbx_seq_one_letter_code
_entity_poly.pdbx_strand_id
1 'polypeptide(L)'
;GGLGPLVPVKGTLSVFVLRKRFTVDLCRGGDIAMHMKLHFDDDGGQSVVRNSMVSGEWGTVERELSCFPFARGDPFELKILCTDSEFKVTGNGDYLFEFKHRIQELDSINHLGIYNDATLTGVSMDTLP
;
A
#
# COMPACT_ATOMS: atom_id res chain seq x y z
N GLY A 1 30.07 3.63 -11.32
CA GLY A 1 30.22 2.97 -10.01
C GLY A 1 29.44 3.76 -8.98
N GLY A 2 28.61 3.18 -8.12
CA GLY A 2 28.08 1.82 -8.10
C GLY A 2 26.56 1.89 -8.17
N LEU A 3 25.96 0.97 -8.91
CA LEU A 3 24.56 0.61 -8.74
C LEU A 3 24.52 -0.24 -7.47
N GLY A 4 23.94 0.28 -6.40
CA GLY A 4 23.51 -0.57 -5.29
C GLY A 4 22.51 -1.61 -5.84
N PRO A 5 22.39 -2.79 -5.21
CA PRO A 5 21.42 -3.78 -5.66
C PRO A 5 20.02 -3.17 -5.54
N LEU A 6 19.38 -2.92 -6.68
CA LEU A 6 17.96 -2.61 -6.75
C LEU A 6 17.23 -3.84 -6.19
N VAL A 7 16.61 -3.73 -5.03
CA VAL A 7 15.63 -4.73 -4.58
C VAL A 7 14.24 -4.17 -4.89
N PRO A 8 13.71 -4.38 -6.11
CA PRO A 8 12.33 -4.03 -6.39
C PRO A 8 11.44 -4.95 -5.56
N VAL A 9 10.87 -4.43 -4.48
CA VAL A 9 9.74 -5.08 -3.81
C VAL A 9 8.55 -4.97 -4.76
N LYS A 10 8.33 -6.00 -5.59
CA LYS A 10 7.05 -6.26 -6.24
C LYS A 10 6.25 -7.18 -5.33
N GLY A 11 5.46 -6.59 -4.43
CA GLY A 11 4.54 -7.36 -3.60
C GLY A 11 3.20 -7.53 -4.31
N THR A 12 2.74 -8.78 -4.45
CA THR A 12 1.33 -9.04 -4.74
C THR A 12 0.65 -9.44 -3.44
N LEU A 13 -0.28 -8.61 -2.98
CA LEU A 13 -1.04 -8.87 -1.77
C LEU A 13 -2.47 -9.29 -2.16
N SER A 14 -2.79 -10.57 -2.03
CA SER A 14 -4.15 -11.08 -2.27
C SER A 14 -4.93 -11.11 -0.96
N VAL A 15 -5.94 -10.24 -0.83
CA VAL A 15 -6.64 -10.02 0.45
C VAL A 15 -8.13 -10.26 0.32
N PHE A 16 -8.70 -11.00 1.27
CA PHE A 16 -10.14 -11.05 1.43
C PHE A 16 -10.56 -10.09 2.55
N VAL A 17 -11.25 -8.99 2.23
CA VAL A 17 -11.71 -8.04 3.26
C VAL A 17 -13.20 -8.20 3.48
N LEU A 18 -13.55 -8.58 4.70
CA LEU A 18 -14.93 -8.87 5.09
C LEU A 18 -15.68 -7.66 5.67
N ARG A 19 -14.99 -6.60 6.10
CA ARG A 19 -15.62 -5.46 6.78
C ARG A 19 -15.12 -4.12 6.24
N LYS A 20 -15.44 -3.03 6.94
CA LYS A 20 -15.48 -1.67 6.37
C LYS A 20 -14.12 -1.01 6.11
N ARG A 21 -13.05 -1.49 6.75
CA ARG A 21 -11.74 -0.82 6.73
C ARG A 21 -10.62 -1.84 6.59
N PHE A 22 -9.67 -1.49 5.75
CA PHE A 22 -8.46 -2.27 5.50
C PHE A 22 -7.25 -1.34 5.50
N THR A 23 -6.17 -1.71 6.18
CA THR A 23 -4.97 -0.88 6.27
C THR A 23 -3.72 -1.68 5.94
N VAL A 24 -2.85 -1.07 5.15
CA VAL A 24 -1.54 -1.57 4.77
C VAL A 24 -0.50 -0.52 5.13
N ASP A 25 0.52 -0.91 5.87
CA ASP A 25 1.69 -0.10 6.14
C ASP A 25 2.95 -0.77 5.57
N LEU A 26 3.74 0.00 4.82
CA LEU A 26 5.10 -0.36 4.44
C LEU A 26 6.07 0.43 5.34
N CYS A 27 6.85 -0.27 6.16
CA CYS A 27 7.64 0.38 7.22
C CYS A 27 9.15 0.27 7.01
N ARG A 28 9.85 1.33 7.41
CA ARG A 28 11.33 1.44 7.49
C ARG A 28 11.73 1.64 8.95
N GLY A 29 12.04 0.55 9.66
CA GLY A 29 12.28 0.61 11.10
C GLY A 29 11.04 1.14 11.84
N GLY A 30 11.17 2.27 12.53
CA GLY A 30 10.05 2.93 13.24
C GLY A 30 9.19 3.85 12.37
N ASP A 31 9.58 4.11 11.12
CA ASP A 31 8.86 4.98 10.21
C ASP A 31 7.90 4.20 9.29
N ILE A 32 6.86 4.86 8.80
CA ILE A 32 5.93 4.33 7.80
C ILE A 32 6.19 5.05 6.49
N ALA A 33 6.80 4.33 5.53
CA ALA A 33 7.08 4.83 4.19
C ALA A 33 5.80 5.07 3.38
N MET A 34 4.84 4.15 3.51
CA MET A 34 3.49 4.31 2.96
C MET A 34 2.46 3.70 3.91
N HIS A 35 1.59 4.55 4.44
CA HIS A 35 0.35 4.18 5.10
C HIS A 35 -0.77 4.25 4.07
N MET A 36 -1.54 3.18 3.91
CA MET A 36 -2.68 3.14 3.00
C MET A 36 -3.89 2.56 3.74
N LYS A 37 -4.99 3.31 3.74
CA LYS A 37 -6.24 2.90 4.38
C LYS A 37 -7.41 2.99 3.41
N LEU A 38 -8.03 1.84 3.15
CA LEU A 38 -9.23 1.72 2.34
C LEU A 38 -10.46 1.85 3.25
N HIS A 39 -11.40 2.70 2.83
CA HIS A 39 -12.72 2.86 3.42
C HIS A 39 -13.75 2.38 2.41
N PHE A 40 -14.49 1.33 2.75
CA PHE A 40 -15.46 0.71 1.84
C PHE A 40 -16.85 1.36 1.94
N ASP A 41 -17.22 1.90 3.11
CA ASP A 41 -18.59 2.32 3.42
C ASP A 41 -18.66 3.11 4.76
N ASP A 42 -17.91 4.22 4.85
CA ASP A 42 -18.00 5.20 5.96
C ASP A 42 -18.86 6.40 5.53
N ASP A 43 -19.22 7.31 6.46
CA ASP A 43 -20.12 8.46 6.24
C ASP A 43 -19.68 9.42 5.10
N GLY A 44 -18.44 9.30 4.62
CA GLY A 44 -17.87 10.05 3.48
C GLY A 44 -17.78 9.26 2.17
N GLY A 45 -18.35 8.05 2.10
CA GLY A 45 -18.29 7.17 0.93
C GLY A 45 -17.01 6.34 0.85
N GLN A 46 -16.77 5.80 -0.34
CA GLN A 46 -15.59 5.00 -0.65
C GLN A 46 -14.35 5.89 -0.82
N SER A 47 -13.26 5.55 -0.16
CA SER A 47 -12.01 6.32 -0.30
C SER A 47 -10.77 5.50 0.05
N VAL A 48 -9.63 6.00 -0.41
CA VAL A 48 -8.30 5.51 -0.01
C VAL A 48 -7.52 6.70 0.51
N VAL A 49 -7.10 6.61 1.77
CA VAL A 49 -6.28 7.62 2.43
C VAL A 49 -4.84 7.14 2.42
N ARG A 50 -3.92 7.98 1.93
CA ARG A 50 -2.49 7.66 1.88
C ARG A 50 -1.67 8.71 2.59
N ASN A 51 -0.64 8.28 3.31
CA ASN A 51 0.31 9.18 3.97
C ASN A 51 1.64 8.46 4.25
N SER A 52 2.57 9.17 4.88
CA SER A 52 3.79 8.64 5.49
C SER A 52 3.88 9.14 6.94
N MET A 53 4.55 8.37 7.80
CA MET A 53 4.93 8.82 9.14
C MET A 53 6.44 8.76 9.27
N VAL A 54 7.07 9.87 9.61
CA VAL A 54 8.53 9.95 9.80
C VAL A 54 8.81 10.55 11.16
N SER A 55 9.60 9.87 11.99
CA SER A 55 9.91 10.29 13.37
C SER A 55 8.66 10.55 14.22
N GLY A 56 7.60 9.76 14.00
CA GLY A 56 6.33 9.89 14.72
C GLY A 56 5.37 10.95 14.15
N GLU A 57 5.76 11.72 13.13
CA GLU A 57 4.95 12.79 12.57
C GLU A 57 4.31 12.38 11.24
N TRP A 58 3.01 12.64 11.11
CA TRP A 58 2.27 12.39 9.86
C TRP A 58 2.52 13.50 8.84
N GLY A 59 2.75 13.12 7.58
CA GLY A 59 2.90 14.06 6.48
C GLY A 59 1.58 14.55 5.89
N THR A 60 1.66 15.08 4.66
CA THR A 60 0.49 15.50 3.88
C THR A 60 -0.37 14.31 3.47
N VAL A 61 -1.67 14.39 3.72
CA VAL A 61 -2.60 13.31 3.36
C VAL A 61 -3.04 13.43 1.90
N GLU A 62 -3.05 12.32 1.17
CA GLU A 62 -3.53 12.24 -0.21
C GLU A 62 -4.77 11.34 -0.31
N ARG A 63 -5.79 11.77 -1.07
CA ARG A 63 -7.09 11.05 -1.22
C ARG A 63 -7.57 10.87 -2.67
N GLU A 64 -6.94 11.53 -3.62
CA GLU A 64 -7.34 11.50 -5.02
C GLU A 64 -7.25 10.10 -5.61
N LEU A 65 -8.30 9.64 -6.29
CA LEU A 65 -8.39 8.32 -6.89
C LEU A 65 -9.06 8.42 -8.27
N SER A 66 -8.61 7.59 -9.20
CA SER A 66 -9.29 7.41 -10.49
C SER A 66 -10.57 6.58 -10.36
N CYS A 67 -10.55 5.55 -9.50
CA CYS A 67 -11.68 4.65 -9.26
C CYS A 67 -11.55 3.94 -7.91
N PHE A 68 -12.61 3.23 -7.51
CA PHE A 68 -12.62 2.34 -6.35
C PHE A 68 -13.23 0.98 -6.76
N PRO A 69 -12.41 0.02 -7.24
CA PRO A 69 -12.86 -1.24 -7.84
C PRO A 69 -13.14 -2.33 -6.79
N PHE A 70 -13.51 -1.94 -5.57
CA PHE A 70 -13.73 -2.86 -4.47
C PHE A 70 -15.18 -2.80 -3.98
N ALA A 71 -15.75 -3.98 -3.75
CA ALA A 71 -17.05 -4.14 -3.13
C ALA A 71 -16.90 -4.74 -1.74
N ARG A 72 -17.73 -4.29 -0.80
CA ARG A 72 -17.70 -4.79 0.57
C ARG A 72 -18.13 -6.26 0.60
N GLY A 73 -17.32 -7.11 1.23
CA GLY A 73 -17.60 -8.54 1.38
C GLY A 73 -17.08 -9.40 0.23
N ASP A 74 -16.58 -8.79 -0.84
CA ASP A 74 -15.98 -9.50 -1.97
C ASP A 74 -14.46 -9.63 -1.78
N PRO A 75 -13.85 -10.73 -2.27
CA PRO A 75 -12.41 -10.82 -2.37
C PRO A 75 -11.85 -9.76 -3.31
N PHE A 76 -10.65 -9.26 -3.01
CA PHE A 76 -9.92 -8.46 -3.96
C PHE A 76 -8.42 -8.77 -3.98
N GLU A 77 -7.78 -8.38 -5.08
CA GLU A 77 -6.34 -8.39 -5.19
C GLU A 77 -5.82 -6.95 -5.08
N LEU A 78 -4.78 -6.74 -4.30
CA LEU A 78 -4.04 -5.49 -4.23
C LEU A 78 -2.59 -5.76 -4.62
N LYS A 79 -2.08 -5.06 -5.63
CA LYS A 79 -0.67 -5.15 -6.01
C LYS A 79 0.01 -3.84 -5.71
N ILE A 80 1.16 -3.92 -5.05
CA ILE A 80 2.01 -2.77 -4.75
C ILE A 80 3.35 -2.99 -5.43
N LEU A 81 3.63 -2.15 -6.41
CA LEU A 81 4.87 -2.11 -7.14
C LEU A 81 5.73 -0.97 -6.58
N CYS A 82 6.85 -1.29 -5.95
CA CYS A 82 7.89 -0.29 -5.66
C CYS A 82 8.73 -0.04 -6.93
N THR A 83 8.70 1.19 -7.45
CA THR A 83 9.62 1.67 -8.49
C THR A 83 10.71 2.53 -7.85
N ASP A 84 11.62 3.08 -8.67
CA ASP A 84 12.64 4.02 -8.19
C ASP A 84 12.05 5.36 -7.73
N SER A 85 10.81 5.70 -8.14
CA SER A 85 10.22 7.03 -7.90
C SER A 85 8.90 7.02 -7.13
N GLU A 86 8.15 5.91 -7.14
CA GLU A 86 6.88 5.79 -6.44
C GLU A 86 6.51 4.35 -6.09
N PHE A 87 5.51 4.21 -5.23
CA PHE A 87 4.68 3.01 -5.18
C PHE A 87 3.55 3.13 -6.20
N LYS A 88 3.39 2.15 -7.08
CA LYS A 88 2.23 2.02 -7.96
C LYS A 88 1.29 0.97 -7.39
N VAL A 89 0.01 1.33 -7.23
CA VAL A 89 -0.98 0.47 -6.60
C VAL A 89 -2.10 0.15 -7.58
N THR A 90 -2.39 -1.13 -7.75
CA THR A 90 -3.54 -1.62 -8.52
C THR A 90 -4.46 -2.47 -7.64
N GLY A 91 -5.76 -2.42 -7.94
CA GLY A 91 -6.79 -3.19 -7.27
C GLY A 91 -7.60 -3.97 -8.30
N ASN A 92 -7.69 -5.29 -8.16
CA ASN A 92 -8.40 -6.17 -9.11
C ASN A 92 -7.93 -6.00 -10.57
N GLY A 93 -6.65 -5.66 -10.78
CA GLY A 93 -6.07 -5.39 -12.10
C GLY A 93 -6.21 -3.94 -12.58
N ASP A 94 -7.07 -3.13 -11.94
CA ASP A 94 -7.27 -1.73 -12.30
C ASP A 94 -6.29 -0.80 -11.56
N TYR A 95 -5.83 0.24 -12.26
CA TYR A 95 -4.99 1.27 -11.67
C TYR A 95 -5.75 2.10 -10.63
N LEU A 96 -5.18 2.25 -9.43
CA LEU A 96 -5.74 3.08 -8.36
C LEU A 96 -5.02 4.43 -8.23
N PHE A 97 -3.71 4.37 -7.97
CA PHE A 97 -2.89 5.56 -7.74
C PHE A 97 -1.39 5.24 -7.78
N GLU A 98 -0.61 6.32 -7.83
CA GLU A 98 0.81 6.38 -7.54
C GLU A 98 1.02 7.15 -6.23
N PHE A 99 1.98 6.73 -5.41
CA PHE A 99 2.39 7.44 -4.19
C PHE A 99 3.90 7.69 -4.23
N LYS A 100 4.29 8.95 -4.37
CA LYS A 100 5.71 9.34 -4.50
C LYS A 100 6.48 9.03 -3.22
N HIS A 101 7.71 8.56 -3.37
CA HIS A 101 8.57 8.20 -2.24
C HIS A 101 8.87 9.41 -1.35
N ARG A 102 8.48 9.32 -0.09
CA ARG A 102 8.84 10.31 0.96
C ARG A 102 10.02 9.85 1.82
N ILE A 103 10.35 8.55 1.73
CA ILE A 103 11.54 7.92 2.28
C ILE A 103 12.30 7.32 1.09
N GLN A 104 13.61 7.56 1.00
CA GLN A 104 14.42 7.20 -0.17
C GLN A 104 15.25 5.93 0.05
N GLU A 105 15.39 5.49 1.30
CA GLU A 105 16.07 4.25 1.68
C GLU A 105 15.18 3.03 1.42
N LEU A 106 14.83 2.79 0.15
CA LEU A 106 13.86 1.78 -0.27
C LEU A 106 14.23 0.36 0.19
N ASP A 107 15.52 0.02 0.17
CA ASP A 107 16.04 -1.28 0.63
C ASP A 107 15.82 -1.53 2.14
N SER A 108 15.53 -0.47 2.90
CA SER A 108 15.23 -0.55 4.33
C SER A 108 13.73 -0.67 4.63
N ILE A 109 12.88 -0.70 3.60
CA ILE A 109 11.44 -0.94 3.73
C ILE A 109 11.21 -2.46 3.71
N ASN A 110 11.23 -3.07 4.90
CA ASN A 110 11.28 -4.52 5.06
C ASN A 110 10.19 -5.09 5.97
N HIS A 111 9.26 -4.24 6.44
CA HIS A 111 8.14 -4.65 7.26
C HIS A 111 6.81 -4.28 6.59
N LEU A 112 5.93 -5.27 6.43
CA LEU A 112 4.56 -5.11 5.94
C LEU A 112 3.61 -5.27 7.14
N GLY A 113 2.94 -4.18 7.51
CA GLY A 113 1.87 -4.17 8.49
C GLY A 113 0.52 -4.28 7.80
N ILE A 114 -0.33 -5.20 8.27
CA ILE A 114 -1.72 -5.30 7.80
C ILE A 114 -2.62 -5.26 9.02
N TYR A 115 -3.56 -4.32 9.01
CA TYR A 115 -4.41 -4.03 10.15
C TYR A 115 -5.87 -3.90 9.75
N ASN A 116 -6.71 -3.85 10.78
CA ASN A 116 -8.17 -3.85 10.69
C ASN A 116 -8.69 -5.16 10.06
N ASP A 117 -9.93 -5.15 9.61
CA ASP A 117 -10.75 -6.33 9.37
C ASP A 117 -10.41 -7.05 8.05
N ALA A 118 -9.16 -7.47 7.90
CA ALA A 118 -8.67 -8.28 6.81
C ALA A 118 -8.71 -9.77 7.20
N THR A 119 -9.20 -10.62 6.32
CA THR A 119 -8.84 -12.04 6.31
C THR A 119 -7.85 -12.23 5.17
N LEU A 120 -6.59 -12.46 5.50
CA LEU A 120 -5.62 -12.74 4.46
C LEU A 120 -5.78 -14.15 3.93
N THR A 121 -5.93 -14.27 2.61
CA THR A 121 -5.92 -15.55 1.91
C THR A 121 -4.54 -15.88 1.34
N GLY A 122 -3.70 -14.87 1.06
CA GLY A 122 -2.31 -15.07 0.70
C GLY A 122 -1.49 -13.78 0.66
N VAL A 123 -0.20 -13.88 0.98
CA VAL A 123 0.80 -12.85 0.67
C VAL A 123 1.83 -13.49 -0.24
N SER A 124 2.15 -12.86 -1.37
CA SER A 124 3.35 -13.17 -2.12
C SER A 124 4.21 -11.92 -2.29
N MET A 125 5.51 -12.09 -2.08
CA MET A 125 6.50 -11.08 -2.40
C MET A 125 7.42 -11.65 -3.43
N ASP A 126 7.49 -10.98 -4.58
CA ASP A 126 8.42 -11.31 -5.64
C ASP A 126 9.44 -10.18 -5.74
N THR A 127 10.72 -10.54 -5.72
CA THR A 127 11.76 -9.67 -6.25
C THR A 127 11.77 -9.88 -7.76
N LEU A 128 11.62 -8.80 -8.54
CA LEU A 128 11.91 -8.93 -9.96
C LEU A 128 13.39 -9.34 -10.14
N PRO A 129 13.68 -10.18 -11.14
CA PRO A 129 15.05 -10.53 -11.50
C PRO A 129 15.89 -9.33 -11.93
#